data_AF-A0A2A4CQ43-F1
#
_entry.id   AF-A0A2A4CQ43-F1
#
_cell.length_a   1.000
_cell.length_b   1.000
_cell.length_c   1.000
_cell.angle_alpha   90.00
_cell.angle_beta   90.00
_cell.angle_gamma   90.00
#
_symmetry.space_group_name_H-M   'P 1'
#
loop_
_entity.id
_entity.type
_entity.pdbx_description
1 polymer ?
#
loop_
_entity_poly.entity_id
_entity_poly.type
_entity_poly.pdbx_seq_one_letter_code
_entity_poly.pdbx_strand_id
1 'polypeptide(L)'
;MEAMGPDGAPLPRIDRVGTCFLYVTDEGNSRFSVTSGVGDGSKEPLALVKRGLSAAEADALWAKERRIMDLNPECLAIRATDRAQALPAPKA
;
A
#
# COMPACT_ATOMS: atom_id res chain seq x y z
N MET A 1 13.95 -0.95 12.93
CA MET A 1 14.05 0.13 11.93
C MET A 1 12.64 0.53 11.58
N GLU A 2 12.23 1.74 11.97
CA GLU A 2 10.94 2.30 11.57
C GLU A 2 11.07 2.78 10.12
N ALA A 3 10.11 2.44 9.26
CA ALA A 3 10.11 2.96 7.90
C ALA A 3 9.76 4.46 7.99
N MET A 4 10.63 5.33 7.49
CA MET A 4 10.46 6.79 7.55
C MET A 4 9.80 7.28 6.25
N GLY A 5 8.86 8.22 6.38
CA GLY A 5 8.25 8.94 5.28
C GLY A 5 9.19 10.01 4.70
N PRO A 6 8.78 10.66 3.61
CA PRO A 6 9.60 11.66 2.91
C PRO A 6 9.99 12.86 3.78
N ASP A 7 9.20 13.18 4.81
CA ASP A 7 9.48 14.26 5.78
C ASP A 7 10.30 13.80 7.00
N GLY A 8 10.84 12.57 6.99
CA GLY A 8 11.54 11.98 8.13
C GLY A 8 10.63 11.54 9.29
N ALA A 9 9.31 11.75 9.18
CA ALA A 9 8.34 11.23 10.13
C ALA A 9 8.17 9.71 9.99
N PRO A 10 7.97 8.95 11.07
CA PRO A 10 7.71 7.52 10.96
C PRO A 10 6.43 7.26 10.16
N LEU A 11 6.48 6.34 9.19
CA LEU A 11 5.32 5.95 8.41
C LEU A 11 4.24 5.36 9.34
N PRO A 12 2.95 5.63 9.07
CA PRO A 12 1.86 5.02 9.83
C PRO A 12 1.99 3.49 9.89
N ARG A 13 1.84 2.94 11.09
CA ARG A 13 1.84 1.49 11.30
C ARG A 13 0.54 0.89 10.76
N ILE A 14 0.68 -0.11 9.89
CA ILE A 14 -0.47 -0.77 9.23
C ILE A 14 -1.35 -1.54 10.22
N ASP A 15 -0.81 -1.97 11.35
CA ASP A 15 -1.53 -2.67 12.40
C ASP A 15 -2.32 -1.74 13.33
N ARG A 16 -2.25 -0.41 13.15
CA ARG A 16 -3.06 0.53 13.94
C ARG A 16 -4.44 0.70 13.33
N VAL A 17 -5.45 0.69 14.19
CA VAL A 17 -6.84 0.99 13.83
C VAL A 17 -6.92 2.31 13.07
N GLY A 18 -7.56 2.29 11.90
CA GLY A 18 -7.77 3.48 11.06
C GLY A 18 -6.55 3.89 10.20
N THR A 19 -5.47 3.10 10.19
CA THR A 19 -4.39 3.28 9.21
C THR A 19 -4.77 2.59 7.90
N CYS A 20 -5.11 3.37 6.88
CA CYS A 20 -5.25 2.84 5.53
C CYS A 20 -3.89 2.65 4.89
N PHE A 21 -3.65 1.49 4.29
CA PHE A 21 -2.39 1.17 3.65
C PHE A 21 -2.59 0.75 2.20
N LEU A 22 -1.71 1.23 1.33
CA LEU A 22 -1.73 0.96 -0.10
C LEU A 22 -0.31 0.81 -0.62
N TYR A 23 0.07 -0.33 -1.17
CA TYR A 23 1.42 -0.52 -1.68
C TYR A 23 1.46 -1.31 -2.98
N VAL A 24 2.38 -0.92 -3.84
CA VAL A 24 2.75 -1.67 -5.05
C VAL A 24 3.95 -2.57 -4.73
N THR A 25 3.89 -3.81 -5.18
CA THR A 25 5.00 -4.76 -5.14
C THR A 25 5.40 -5.12 -6.57
N ASP A 26 6.69 -5.10 -6.86
CA ASP A 26 7.23 -5.60 -8.13
C ASP A 26 7.34 -7.14 -8.05
N GLU A 27 6.59 -7.85 -8.89
CA GLU A 27 6.60 -9.32 -8.94
C GLU A 27 7.69 -9.89 -9.88
N GLY A 28 8.44 -9.01 -10.54
CA GLY A 28 9.34 -9.34 -11.65
C GLY A 28 8.60 -9.42 -12.98
N ASN A 29 9.36 -9.58 -14.08
CA ASN A 29 8.82 -9.74 -15.44
C ASN A 29 7.84 -8.62 -15.87
N SER A 30 8.07 -7.39 -15.40
CA SER A 30 7.18 -6.23 -15.64
C SER A 30 5.73 -6.42 -15.13
N ARG A 31 5.55 -7.28 -14.12
CA ARG A 31 4.28 -7.49 -13.43
C ARG A 31 4.32 -6.91 -12.04
N PHE A 32 3.18 -6.41 -11.60
CA PHE A 32 3.02 -5.72 -10.34
C PHE A 32 1.80 -6.24 -9.60
N SER A 33 1.91 -6.19 -8.27
CA SER A 33 0.81 -6.43 -7.35
C SER A 33 0.46 -5.12 -6.64
N VAL A 34 -0.83 -4.84 -6.48
CA VAL A 34 -1.33 -3.73 -5.65
C VAL A 34 -2.06 -4.32 -4.46
N THR A 35 -1.66 -3.90 -3.26
CA THR A 35 -2.27 -4.31 -2.00
C THR A 35 -2.87 -3.11 -1.31
N SER A 36 -4.14 -3.20 -0.91
CA SER A 36 -4.86 -2.16 -0.19
C SER A 36 -5.60 -2.73 1.01
N GLY A 37 -5.64 -2.01 2.13
CA GLY A 37 -6.42 -2.41 3.29
C GLY A 37 -6.48 -1.32 4.36
N VAL A 38 -7.14 -1.66 5.47
CA VAL A 38 -7.31 -0.78 6.64
C VAL A 38 -6.84 -1.55 7.86
N GLY A 39 -5.99 -0.93 8.67
CA GLY A 39 -5.57 -1.45 9.94
C GLY A 39 -6.77 -1.56 10.89
N ASP A 40 -6.92 -2.73 11.50
CA ASP A 40 -8.01 -3.10 12.40
C ASP A 40 -7.51 -3.37 13.84
N GLY A 41 -6.23 -3.12 14.11
CA GLY A 41 -5.58 -3.49 15.38
C GLY A 41 -4.84 -4.83 15.32
N SER A 42 -5.07 -5.64 14.29
CA SER A 42 -4.38 -6.91 14.08
C SER A 42 -2.97 -6.69 13.54
N LYS A 43 -2.03 -7.58 13.90
CA LYS A 43 -0.66 -7.55 13.34
C LYS A 43 -0.63 -7.76 11.83
N GLU A 44 -1.60 -8.52 11.32
CA GLU A 44 -1.78 -8.83 9.91
C GLU A 44 -3.20 -8.44 9.50
N PRO A 45 -3.46 -7.15 9.25
CA PRO A 45 -4.78 -6.69 8.86
C PRO A 45 -5.18 -7.29 7.51
N LEU A 46 -6.48 -7.51 7.33
CA LEU A 46 -7.00 -8.00 6.06
C LEU A 46 -6.69 -7.01 4.93
N ALA A 47 -6.20 -7.55 3.81
CA ALA A 47 -5.81 -6.77 2.65
C ALA A 47 -6.40 -7.37 1.38
N LEU A 48 -6.86 -6.50 0.49
CA LEU A 48 -7.17 -6.86 -0.88
C LEU A 48 -5.88 -6.80 -1.70
N VAL A 49 -5.54 -7.90 -2.37
CA VAL A 49 -4.35 -7.98 -3.23
C VAL A 49 -4.78 -8.28 -4.66
N LYS A 50 -4.44 -7.40 -5.60
CA LYS A 50 -4.57 -7.66 -7.03
C LYS A 50 -3.19 -7.86 -7.65
N ARG A 51 -2.99 -9.01 -8.31
CA ARG A 51 -1.70 -9.45 -8.83
C ARG A 51 -1.65 -9.48 -10.36
N GLY A 52 -0.45 -9.62 -10.91
CA GLY A 52 -0.26 -9.81 -12.35
C GLY A 52 -0.63 -8.58 -13.18
N LEU A 53 -0.59 -7.39 -12.59
CA LEU A 53 -0.93 -6.15 -13.27
C LEU A 53 0.24 -5.67 -14.11
N SER A 54 -0.03 -5.10 -15.29
CA SER A 54 0.96 -4.30 -16.02
C SER A 54 1.27 -3.01 -15.25
N ALA A 55 2.38 -2.34 -15.55
CA ALA A 55 2.74 -1.06 -14.90
C ALA A 55 1.59 -0.04 -14.93
N ALA A 56 0.98 0.17 -16.10
CA ALA A 56 -0.13 1.11 -16.26
C ALA A 56 -1.40 0.70 -15.49
N GLU A 57 -1.68 -0.60 -15.40
CA GLU A 57 -2.84 -1.12 -14.65
C GLU A 57 -2.62 -0.96 -13.14
N ALA A 58 -1.40 -1.20 -12.67
CA ALA A 58 -1.02 -0.98 -11.29
C ALA A 58 -1.09 0.51 -10.91
N ASP A 59 -0.58 1.40 -11.75
CA ASP A 59 -0.63 2.86 -11.53
C ASP A 59 -2.09 3.37 -11.49
N ALA A 60 -2.94 2.91 -12.42
CA ALA A 60 -4.35 3.29 -12.46
C ALA A 60 -5.13 2.78 -11.25
N LEU A 61 -4.90 1.52 -10.85
CA LEU A 61 -5.53 0.93 -9.68
C LEU A 61 -5.06 1.62 -8.39
N TRP A 62 -3.76 1.86 -8.25
CA TRP A 62 -3.21 2.58 -7.11
C TRP A 62 -3.82 3.96 -6.98
N ALA A 63 -3.90 4.74 -8.07
CA ALA A 63 -4.50 6.07 -8.04
C ALA A 63 -5.99 6.04 -7.65
N LYS A 64 -6.73 5.02 -8.11
CA LYS A 64 -8.12 4.80 -7.73
C LYS A 64 -8.24 4.53 -6.22
N GLU A 65 -7.50 3.56 -5.69
CA GLU A 65 -7.57 3.19 -4.27
C GLU A 65 -7.07 4.32 -3.38
N ARG A 66 -6.02 5.06 -3.78
CA ARG A 66 -5.51 6.23 -3.05
C ARG A 66 -6.60 7.28 -2.86
N ARG A 67 -7.37 7.55 -3.93
CA ARG A 67 -8.50 8.50 -3.89
C ARG A 67 -9.64 8.02 -3.01
N ILE A 68 -9.93 6.70 -3.00
CA ILE A 68 -10.92 6.13 -2.08
C ILE A 68 -10.48 6.35 -0.63
N MET A 69 -9.20 6.12 -0.32
CA MET A 69 -8.66 6.34 1.02
C MET A 69 -8.71 7.80 1.46
N ASP A 70 -8.42 8.76 0.57
CA ASP A 70 -8.54 10.20 0.89
C ASP A 70 -9.98 10.63 1.20
N LEU A 71 -10.97 9.94 0.62
CA LEU A 71 -12.39 10.24 0.82
C LEU A 71 -12.99 9.50 2.02
N ASN A 72 -12.32 8.45 2.49
CA ASN A 72 -12.87 7.57 3.50
C ASN A 72 -12.57 8.13 4.91
N PRO A 73 -13.60 8.54 5.69
CA PRO A 73 -13.39 9.08 7.04
C PRO A 73 -12.81 8.07 8.03
N GLU A 74 -12.84 6.77 7.74
CA GLU A 74 -12.21 5.74 8.58
C GLU A 74 -10.67 5.71 8.42
N CYS A 75 -10.14 6.32 7.35
CA CYS A 75 -8.71 6.47 7.10
C CYS A 75 -8.15 7.65 7.90
N LEU A 76 -7.90 7.43 9.19
CA LEU A 76 -7.29 8.42 10.10
C LEU A 76 -5.83 8.73 9.75
N ALA A 77 -5.13 7.75 9.18
CA ALA A 77 -3.77 7.89 8.66
C ALA A 77 -3.62 7.09 7.38
N ILE A 78 -2.78 7.55 6.45
CA ILE A 78 -2.56 6.86 5.18
C ILE A 78 -1.08 6.57 4.99
N ARG A 79 -0.77 5.29 4.77
CA ARG A 79 0.54 4.84 4.31
C ARG A 79 0.41 4.30 2.89
N ALA A 80 0.82 5.10 1.92
CA ALA A 80 0.79 4.71 0.52
C ALA A 80 2.19 4.71 -0.10
N THR A 81 2.55 3.64 -0.81
CA THR A 81 3.78 3.57 -1.61
C THR A 81 3.42 3.21 -3.05
N ASP A 82 3.77 4.09 -3.98
CA ASP A 82 3.51 3.90 -5.40
C ASP A 82 4.53 2.94 -6.05
N ARG A 83 4.41 2.75 -7.37
CA ARG A 83 5.28 1.87 -8.14
C ARG A 83 6.74 2.32 -8.17
N ALA A 84 7.05 3.62 -8.07
CA ALA A 84 8.43 4.10 -8.00
C ALA A 84 9.09 3.75 -6.66
N GLN A 85 8.28 3.49 -5.63
CA GLN A 85 8.71 3.03 -4.31
C GLN A 85 8.50 1.51 -4.11
N ALA A 86 8.08 0.80 -5.16
CA ALA A 86 7.79 -0.63 -5.06
C ALA A 86 9.06 -1.40 -4.71
N LEU A 87 8.98 -2.14 -3.61
CA LEU A 87 10.01 -3.11 -3.26
C LEU A 87 9.81 -4.38 -4.09
N PRO A 88 10.89 -5.05 -4.52
CA PRO A 88 10.77 -6.36 -5.14
C PRO A 88 10.11 -7.33 -4.16
N ALA A 89 9.23 -8.18 -4.68
CA ALA A 89 8.64 -9.25 -3.88
C ALA A 89 9.77 -10.06 -3.22
N PRO A 90 9.64 -10.42 -1.92
CA PRO A 90 10.62 -11.30 -1.30
C PRO A 90 10.74 -12.58 -2.13
N LYS A 91 11.97 -12.88 -2.58
CA LYS A 91 12.25 -14.13 -3.27
C LYS A 91 11.86 -15.28 -2.35
N ALA A 92 10.96 -16.14 -2.81
CA ALA A 92 10.62 -17.39 -2.14
C ALA A 92 11.83 -18.33 -2.11
#